data_AF-A0A957JEG1-F1
#
_entry.id   AF-A0A957JEG1-F1
#
_cell.length_a   1.000
_cell.length_b   1.000
_cell.length_c   1.000
_cell.angle_alpha   90.00
_cell.angle_beta   90.00
_cell.angle_gamma   90.00
#
_symmetry.space_group_name_H-M   'P 1'
#
loop_
_entity.id
_entity.type
_entity.pdbx_description
1 polymer ?
#
loop_
_entity_poly.entity_id
_entity_poly.type
_entity_poly.pdbx_seq_one_letter_code
_entity_poly.pdbx_strand_id
1 'polypeptide(L)'
;MMQLTGPAPSRNDVRMALVVTRRELRDSFRDWRIIIPILLLTLIFPALMNFAAQRIMAFLLEFDSEVIGDRLIPFLLMIVGFFPTSFSLVIALETFVGEKERKSLEPLLATPLTNTQLYLGKMLAALIPPLLASYLGVSVYSIGIALTVGWSIPFSLFLLIMTLTTIQAIVMVAGAVVVSSQTTSVRAANLLASFIIVPMALLIQFEAAMMFWGNRAGLWWLVLALLLILVVFVRMGIRLFNREELLGRDIDQIRFVWALRTFWGRFTGRTAEPAAQRGIAGWYRSLFGFLGQLRLPLLVSMVALIGGLALGYYFASVYPLPEEFAQIVTSTRPDAGDLARLQLIASRLPLSIFVQNSRVMLLAAIMGIFTLGTAALGIFMLPWLLIGYVAGQFALFGGGNLGFLVLTLLPHGLVEIPALLLATAAALRWHTVFIAPPPRVTVSESWLLAAADFGRVFVGLVLPLLLLAAFVEAYVTPWLLSLAYG
;
A
#
# COMPACT_ATOMS: atom_id res chain seq x y z
N MET A 1 -1.75 -7.94 -27.41
CA MET A 1 -1.49 -6.49 -27.53
C MET A 1 -2.84 -5.79 -27.62
N MET A 2 -3.30 -5.19 -26.52
CA MET A 2 -4.50 -4.35 -26.50
C MET A 2 -4.01 -2.93 -26.19
N GLN A 3 -4.42 -1.97 -27.02
CA GLN A 3 -3.97 -0.58 -26.98
C GLN A 3 -4.05 0.00 -25.56
N LEU A 4 -2.88 0.28 -24.97
CA LEU A 4 -2.72 0.79 -23.61
C LEU A 4 -2.80 2.33 -23.52
N THR A 5 -3.27 3.01 -24.55
CA THR A 5 -3.25 4.48 -24.60
C THR A 5 -4.53 4.98 -25.27
N GLY A 6 -5.58 5.19 -24.46
CA GLY A 6 -6.56 6.19 -24.82
C GLY A 6 -5.87 7.55 -24.98
N PRO A 7 -6.31 8.43 -25.89
CA PRO A 7 -5.70 9.74 -26.07
C PRO A 7 -5.70 10.52 -24.75
N ALA A 8 -4.64 11.29 -24.51
CA ALA A 8 -4.58 12.20 -23.37
C ALA A 8 -5.83 13.11 -23.36
N PRO A 9 -6.38 13.45 -22.17
CA PRO A 9 -7.61 14.23 -22.10
C PRO A 9 -7.44 15.55 -22.86
N SER A 10 -8.34 15.80 -23.80
CA SER A 10 -8.37 17.05 -24.54
C SER A 10 -8.75 18.20 -23.61
N ARG A 11 -8.42 19.44 -24.00
CA ARG A 11 -8.85 20.64 -23.24
C ARG A 11 -10.37 20.69 -23.04
N ASN A 12 -11.13 20.14 -23.98
CA ASN A 12 -12.57 20.04 -23.87
C ASN A 12 -13.00 19.02 -22.80
N ASP A 13 -12.28 17.92 -22.64
CA ASP A 13 -12.56 16.92 -21.59
C ASP A 13 -12.41 17.51 -20.19
N VAL A 14 -11.32 18.26 -19.95
CA VAL A 14 -11.09 18.94 -18.67
C VAL A 14 -12.16 19.99 -18.42
N ARG A 15 -12.53 20.77 -19.45
CA ARG A 15 -13.58 21.79 -19.34
C ARG A 15 -14.94 21.17 -18.96
N MET A 16 -15.31 20.06 -19.59
CA MET A 16 -16.58 19.39 -19.30
C MET A 16 -16.59 18.76 -17.90
N ALA A 17 -15.47 18.16 -17.47
CA ALA A 17 -15.33 17.67 -16.09
C ALA A 17 -15.52 18.81 -15.07
N LEU A 18 -14.91 19.99 -15.32
CA LEU A 18 -15.05 21.15 -14.45
C LEU A 18 -16.47 21.72 -14.40
N VAL A 19 -17.25 21.62 -15.49
CA VAL A 19 -18.67 22.01 -15.48
C VAL A 19 -19.46 21.13 -14.52
N VAL A 20 -19.22 19.81 -14.57
CA VAL A 20 -19.82 18.85 -13.61
C VAL A 20 -19.38 19.21 -12.20
N THR A 21 -18.06 19.37 -11.96
CA THR A 21 -17.53 19.75 -10.66
C THR A 21 -18.18 21.01 -10.10
N ARG A 22 -18.31 22.07 -10.91
CA ARG A 22 -18.92 23.33 -10.47
C ARG A 22 -20.38 23.18 -10.08
N ARG A 23 -21.13 22.35 -10.81
CA ARG A 23 -22.54 22.06 -10.48
C ARG A 23 -22.63 21.33 -9.16
N GLU A 24 -21.94 20.19 -9.04
CA GLU A 24 -21.96 19.34 -7.84
C GLU A 24 -21.45 20.11 -6.61
N LEU A 25 -20.38 20.89 -6.75
CA LEU A 25 -19.89 21.74 -5.66
C LEU A 25 -20.92 22.75 -5.19
N ARG A 26 -21.63 23.40 -6.12
CA ARG A 26 -22.69 24.34 -5.76
C ARG A 26 -23.79 23.65 -4.96
N ASP A 27 -24.12 22.41 -5.33
CA ASP A 27 -25.13 21.63 -4.63
C ASP A 27 -24.62 21.20 -3.23
N SER A 28 -23.37 20.72 -3.12
CA SER A 28 -22.75 20.38 -1.84
C SER A 28 -22.60 21.58 -0.89
N PHE A 29 -22.18 22.75 -1.39
CA PHE A 29 -22.06 23.98 -0.57
C PHE A 29 -23.41 24.54 -0.11
N ARG A 30 -24.51 24.15 -0.75
CA ARG A 30 -25.87 24.50 -0.34
C ARG A 30 -26.46 23.49 0.64
N ASP A 31 -25.89 22.30 0.75
CA ASP A 31 -26.30 21.32 1.73
C ASP A 31 -25.67 21.63 3.09
N TRP A 32 -26.47 22.28 3.94
CA TRP A 32 -26.07 22.62 5.31
C TRP A 32 -25.69 21.38 6.14
N ARG A 33 -26.23 20.20 5.81
CA ARG A 33 -25.94 18.95 6.55
C ARG A 33 -24.52 18.46 6.29
N ILE A 34 -23.92 18.83 5.16
CA ILE A 34 -22.53 18.55 4.84
C ILE A 34 -21.62 19.67 5.36
N ILE A 35 -22.00 20.92 5.11
CA ILE A 35 -21.14 22.08 5.42
C ILE A 35 -21.02 22.36 6.92
N ILE A 36 -22.10 22.25 7.70
CA ILE A 36 -22.05 22.56 9.13
C ILE A 36 -21.10 21.62 9.88
N PRO A 37 -21.20 20.28 9.77
CA PRO A 37 -20.27 19.39 10.46
C PRO A 37 -18.82 19.61 10.04
N ILE A 38 -18.57 19.80 8.73
CA ILE A 38 -17.22 20.06 8.22
C ILE A 38 -16.64 21.35 8.82
N LEU A 39 -17.38 22.45 8.78
CA LEU A 39 -16.91 23.72 9.34
C LEU A 39 -16.76 23.66 10.86
N LEU A 40 -17.71 23.04 11.56
CA LEU A 40 -17.68 22.88 13.01
C LEU A 40 -16.41 22.14 13.44
N LEU A 41 -16.16 20.99 12.81
CA LEU A 41 -14.96 20.20 13.08
C LEU A 41 -13.70 20.94 12.67
N THR A 42 -13.71 21.62 11.53
CA THR A 42 -12.55 22.39 11.03
C THR A 42 -12.16 23.55 11.92
N LEU A 43 -13.10 24.15 12.65
CA LEU A 43 -12.80 25.29 13.53
C LEU A 43 -12.56 24.85 14.98
N ILE A 44 -13.38 23.93 15.50
CA ILE A 44 -13.27 23.48 16.89
C ILE A 44 -12.10 22.53 17.08
N PHE A 45 -11.85 21.62 16.13
CA PHE A 45 -10.83 20.60 16.30
C PHE A 45 -9.41 21.17 16.36
N PRO A 46 -8.98 22.11 15.49
CA PRO A 46 -7.69 22.79 15.65
C PRO A 46 -7.55 23.52 16.99
N ALA A 47 -8.61 24.18 17.46
CA ALA A 47 -8.59 24.88 18.75
C ALA A 47 -8.40 23.89 19.91
N LEU A 48 -9.09 22.75 19.87
CA LEU A 48 -8.92 21.67 20.84
C LEU A 48 -7.50 21.10 20.79
N MET A 49 -6.95 20.87 19.60
CA MET A 49 -5.58 20.37 19.44
C MET A 49 -4.54 21.40 19.87
N ASN A 50 -4.81 22.70 19.69
CA ASN A 50 -3.96 23.76 20.22
C ASN A 50 -3.96 23.77 21.75
N PHE A 51 -5.13 23.66 22.37
CA PHE A 51 -5.25 23.51 23.82
C PHE A 51 -4.51 22.25 24.31
N ALA A 52 -4.66 21.12 23.63
CA ALA A 52 -3.94 19.89 23.97
C ALA A 52 -2.42 20.08 23.86
N ALA A 53 -1.95 20.72 22.79
CA ALA A 53 -0.53 21.02 22.59
C ALA A 53 0.03 21.90 23.72
N GLN A 54 -0.71 22.94 24.15
CA GLN A 54 -0.31 23.77 25.29
C GLN A 54 -0.19 22.96 26.58
N ARG A 55 -1.15 22.07 26.86
CA ARG A 55 -1.13 21.21 28.06
C ARG A 55 0.04 20.23 28.05
N ILE A 56 0.28 19.61 26.90
CA ILE A 56 1.41 18.69 26.71
C ILE A 56 2.73 19.44 26.88
N MET A 57 2.85 20.63 26.27
CA MET A 57 4.09 21.41 26.36
C MET A 57 4.34 21.89 27.79
N ALA A 58 3.31 22.40 28.48
CA ALA A 58 3.42 22.79 29.88
C ALA A 58 3.89 21.64 30.77
N PHE A 59 3.36 20.43 30.55
CA PHE A 59 3.81 19.22 31.24
C PHE A 59 5.26 18.88 30.90
N LEU A 60 5.66 18.89 29.62
CA LEU A 60 7.02 18.51 29.21
C LEU A 60 8.11 19.47 29.70
N LEU A 61 7.78 20.76 29.84
CA LEU A 61 8.67 21.77 30.41
C LEU A 61 8.99 21.48 31.89
N GLU A 62 8.08 20.85 32.63
CA GLU A 62 8.33 20.44 34.03
C GLU A 62 9.36 19.30 34.14
N PHE A 63 9.58 18.53 33.06
CA PHE A 63 10.50 17.39 33.02
C PHE A 63 11.73 17.62 32.13
N ASP A 64 12.05 18.88 31.79
CA ASP A 64 13.20 19.27 30.95
C ASP A 64 13.30 18.47 29.63
N SER A 65 12.13 18.14 29.04
CA SER A 65 12.00 17.23 27.90
C SER A 65 11.57 17.97 26.61
N GLU A 66 12.23 19.08 26.30
CA GLU A 66 11.90 19.97 25.17
C GLU A 66 11.88 19.24 23.81
N VAL A 67 12.79 18.27 23.63
CA VAL A 67 12.91 17.48 22.38
C VAL A 67 11.65 16.70 22.04
N ILE A 68 10.87 16.28 23.05
CA ILE A 68 9.61 15.55 22.84
C ILE A 68 8.52 16.51 22.35
N GLY A 69 8.52 17.75 22.84
CA GLY A 69 7.56 18.79 22.44
C GLY A 69 7.65 19.14 20.95
N ASP A 70 8.88 19.33 20.46
CA ASP A 70 9.16 19.63 19.04
C ASP A 70 8.71 18.52 18.07
N ARG A 71 8.56 17.29 18.57
CA ARG A 71 8.16 16.12 17.80
C ARG A 71 6.64 15.85 17.88
N LEU A 72 6.00 16.23 18.99
CA LEU A 72 4.56 16.01 19.20
C LEU A 72 3.67 17.07 18.54
N ILE A 73 4.12 18.32 18.42
CA ILE A 73 3.33 19.39 17.77
C ILE A 73 3.05 19.06 16.29
N PRO A 74 4.06 18.70 15.48
CA PRO A 74 3.84 18.25 14.10
C PRO A 74 2.84 17.09 13.98
N PHE A 75 2.84 16.16 14.93
CA PHE A 75 1.93 15.03 14.95
C PHE A 75 0.47 15.46 15.11
N LEU A 76 0.18 16.37 16.05
CA LEU A 76 -1.17 16.91 16.23
C LEU A 76 -1.66 17.63 14.97
N LEU A 77 -0.76 18.33 14.28
CA LEU A 77 -1.07 18.99 13.00
C LEU A 77 -1.48 18.01 11.90
N MET A 78 -0.86 16.83 11.82
CA MET A 78 -1.26 15.79 10.86
C MET A 78 -2.68 15.30 11.12
N ILE A 79 -3.04 15.07 12.39
CA ILE A 79 -4.40 14.66 12.76
C ILE A 79 -5.40 15.76 12.39
N VAL A 80 -5.06 17.03 12.64
CA VAL A 80 -5.88 18.19 12.25
C VAL A 80 -6.11 18.22 10.74
N GLY A 81 -5.08 17.97 9.93
CA GLY A 81 -5.22 17.89 8.48
C GLY A 81 -6.07 16.71 8.03
N PHE A 82 -5.89 15.53 8.63
CA PHE A 82 -6.61 14.34 8.20
C PHE A 82 -8.11 14.38 8.54
N PHE A 83 -8.48 14.90 9.72
CA PHE A 83 -9.83 14.72 10.24
C PHE A 83 -10.92 15.27 9.29
N PRO A 84 -10.85 16.51 8.77
CA PRO A 84 -11.82 17.00 7.80
C PRO A 84 -11.78 16.22 6.49
N THR A 85 -10.60 15.79 6.02
CA THR A 85 -10.51 15.01 4.78
C THR A 85 -11.23 13.66 4.86
N SER A 86 -11.39 13.07 6.05
CA SER A 86 -12.15 11.82 6.19
C SER A 86 -13.60 11.93 5.71
N PHE A 87 -14.20 13.14 5.69
CA PHE A 87 -15.52 13.39 5.13
C PHE A 87 -15.57 13.25 3.60
N SER A 88 -14.45 13.39 2.89
CA SER A 88 -14.43 13.20 1.43
C SER A 88 -14.79 11.78 1.03
N LEU A 89 -14.45 10.80 1.87
CA LEU A 89 -14.86 9.41 1.68
C LEU A 89 -16.38 9.27 1.75
N VAL A 90 -17.01 9.80 2.81
CA VAL A 90 -18.47 9.70 3.01
C VAL A 90 -19.21 10.40 1.88
N ILE A 91 -18.80 11.64 1.54
CA ILE A 91 -19.41 12.40 0.44
C ILE A 91 -19.28 11.64 -0.89
N ALA A 92 -18.10 11.08 -1.18
CA ALA A 92 -17.91 10.29 -2.38
C ALA A 92 -18.85 9.07 -2.42
N LEU A 93 -18.96 8.30 -1.33
CA LEU A 93 -19.87 7.16 -1.27
C LEU A 93 -21.33 7.57 -1.46
N GLU A 94 -21.77 8.68 -0.86
CA GLU A 94 -23.13 9.20 -1.06
C GLU A 94 -23.38 9.68 -2.50
N THR A 95 -22.42 10.36 -3.12
CA THR A 95 -22.56 10.82 -4.51
C THR A 95 -22.60 9.66 -5.51
N PHE A 96 -21.75 8.64 -5.35
CA PHE A 96 -21.67 7.53 -6.32
C PHE A 96 -22.73 6.45 -6.06
N VAL A 97 -22.91 6.02 -4.81
CA VAL A 97 -23.89 4.96 -4.48
C VAL A 97 -25.29 5.53 -4.34
N GLY A 98 -25.43 6.75 -3.81
CA GLY A 98 -26.74 7.37 -3.61
C GLY A 98 -27.48 7.62 -4.91
N GLU A 99 -26.79 7.94 -6.00
CA GLU A 99 -27.43 8.01 -7.32
C GLU A 99 -27.91 6.66 -7.85
N LYS A 100 -27.17 5.59 -7.55
CA LYS A 100 -27.58 4.21 -7.88
C LYS A 100 -28.80 3.81 -7.07
N GLU A 101 -28.79 4.07 -5.76
CA GLU A 101 -29.89 3.78 -4.85
C GLU A 101 -31.17 4.57 -5.22
N ARG A 102 -31.02 5.83 -5.63
CA ARG A 102 -32.13 6.70 -6.06
C ARG A 102 -32.58 6.46 -7.51
N LYS A 103 -31.98 5.51 -8.22
CA LYS A 103 -32.23 5.22 -9.65
C LYS A 103 -32.09 6.44 -10.56
N SER A 104 -31.26 7.42 -10.17
CA SER A 104 -31.02 8.64 -10.97
C SER A 104 -29.88 8.46 -11.98
N LEU A 105 -29.44 7.23 -12.23
CA LEU A 105 -28.40 6.89 -13.23
C LEU A 105 -28.90 7.02 -14.68
N GLU A 106 -30.21 6.95 -14.91
CA GLU A 106 -30.83 7.06 -16.25
C GLU A 106 -30.59 8.44 -16.91
N PRO A 107 -30.83 9.59 -16.22
CA PRO A 107 -30.42 10.90 -16.73
C PRO A 107 -28.91 11.01 -17.03
N LEU A 108 -28.06 10.35 -16.23
CA LEU A 108 -26.61 10.35 -16.44
C LEU A 108 -26.21 9.59 -17.70
N LEU A 109 -26.89 8.50 -18.02
CA LEU A 109 -26.71 7.74 -19.27
C LEU A 109 -27.08 8.55 -20.51
N ALA A 110 -28.07 9.44 -20.41
CA ALA A 110 -28.49 10.30 -21.51
C ALA A 110 -27.59 11.54 -21.73
N THR A 111 -26.62 11.81 -20.85
CA THR A 111 -25.72 12.96 -21.03
C THR A 111 -24.66 12.70 -22.12
N PRO A 112 -24.32 13.70 -22.96
CA PRO A 112 -23.27 13.58 -23.99
C PRO A 112 -21.84 13.57 -23.39
N LEU A 113 -21.70 13.39 -22.08
CA LEU A 113 -20.43 13.38 -21.36
C LEU A 113 -19.80 12.00 -21.44
N THR A 114 -18.46 11.92 -21.50
CA THR A 114 -17.76 10.64 -21.41
C THR A 114 -17.71 10.12 -19.97
N ASN A 115 -17.46 8.82 -19.79
CA ASN A 115 -17.32 8.21 -18.46
C ASN A 115 -16.19 8.86 -17.65
N THR A 116 -15.06 9.15 -18.29
CA THR A 116 -13.90 9.80 -17.65
C THR A 116 -14.20 11.22 -17.21
N GLN A 117 -14.89 12.03 -18.05
CA GLN A 117 -15.27 13.40 -17.69
C GLN A 117 -16.20 13.43 -16.46
N LEU A 118 -17.20 12.54 -16.45
CA LEU A 118 -18.16 12.44 -15.36
C LEU A 118 -17.50 11.94 -14.06
N TYR A 119 -16.65 10.92 -14.18
CA TYR A 119 -15.88 10.38 -13.06
C TYR A 119 -14.98 11.44 -12.42
N LEU A 120 -14.16 12.13 -13.22
CA LEU A 120 -13.28 13.20 -12.72
C LEU A 120 -14.09 14.35 -12.12
N GLY A 121 -15.19 14.73 -12.78
CA GLY A 121 -16.07 15.79 -12.33
C GLY A 121 -16.61 15.56 -10.91
N LYS A 122 -17.13 14.35 -10.68
CA LYS A 122 -17.69 13.92 -9.38
C LYS A 122 -16.62 13.71 -8.31
N MET A 123 -15.49 13.10 -8.67
CA MET A 123 -14.39 12.95 -7.72
C MET A 123 -13.89 14.31 -7.21
N LEU A 124 -13.68 15.28 -8.11
CA LEU A 124 -13.25 16.62 -7.71
C LEU A 124 -14.31 17.31 -6.84
N ALA A 125 -15.59 17.14 -7.13
CA ALA A 125 -16.66 17.72 -6.35
C ALA A 125 -16.73 17.17 -4.92
N ALA A 126 -16.56 15.85 -4.74
CA ALA A 126 -16.52 15.21 -3.43
C ALA A 126 -15.23 15.53 -2.65
N LEU A 127 -14.13 15.81 -3.35
CA LEU A 127 -12.81 16.08 -2.76
C LEU A 127 -12.68 17.52 -2.23
N ILE A 128 -13.11 18.50 -3.01
CA ILE A 128 -12.76 19.92 -2.76
C ILE A 128 -13.29 20.45 -1.41
N PRO A 129 -14.56 20.26 -1.00
CA PRO A 129 -15.05 20.85 0.24
C PRO A 129 -14.29 20.33 1.49
N PRO A 130 -14.11 19.02 1.68
CA PRO A 130 -13.32 18.49 2.80
C PRO A 130 -11.82 18.86 2.74
N LEU A 131 -11.25 18.95 1.55
CA LEU A 131 -9.84 19.32 1.38
C LEU A 131 -9.59 20.79 1.73
N LEU A 132 -10.47 21.70 1.30
CA LEU A 132 -10.41 23.11 1.69
C LEU A 132 -10.59 23.28 3.20
N ALA A 133 -11.51 22.51 3.78
CA ALA A 133 -11.73 22.49 5.22
C ALA A 133 -10.48 22.00 5.97
N SER A 134 -9.83 20.96 5.48
CA SER A 134 -8.56 20.48 6.03
C SER A 134 -7.45 21.55 5.96
N TYR A 135 -7.28 22.21 4.82
CA TYR A 135 -6.30 23.30 4.68
C TYR A 135 -6.58 24.47 5.62
N LEU A 136 -7.85 24.80 5.82
CA LEU A 136 -8.27 25.80 6.80
C LEU A 136 -7.89 25.33 8.22
N GLY A 137 -8.18 24.09 8.57
CA GLY A 137 -7.84 23.52 9.87
C GLY A 137 -6.33 23.52 10.16
N VAL A 138 -5.52 23.08 9.19
CA VAL A 138 -4.05 23.11 9.25
C VAL A 138 -3.55 24.54 9.44
N SER A 139 -4.11 25.50 8.70
CA SER A 139 -3.73 26.91 8.80
C SER A 139 -4.10 27.51 10.17
N VAL A 140 -5.31 27.26 10.65
CA VAL A 140 -5.79 27.72 11.97
C VAL A 140 -4.94 27.12 13.10
N TYR A 141 -4.62 25.83 13.04
CA TYR A 141 -3.73 25.20 14.02
C TYR A 141 -2.34 25.82 14.00
N SER A 142 -1.77 26.01 12.81
CA SER A 142 -0.42 26.55 12.62
C SER A 142 -0.29 27.95 13.20
N ILE A 143 -1.26 28.82 12.89
CA ILE A 143 -1.34 30.18 13.44
C ILE A 143 -1.55 30.11 14.95
N GLY A 144 -2.45 29.26 15.42
CA GLY A 144 -2.73 29.10 16.84
C GLY A 144 -1.47 28.75 17.63
N ILE A 145 -0.68 27.76 17.19
CA ILE A 145 0.51 27.32 17.93
C ILE A 145 1.59 28.40 17.93
N ALA A 146 1.76 29.10 16.80
CA ALA A 146 2.69 30.22 16.71
C ALA A 146 2.34 31.33 17.72
N LEU A 147 1.04 31.59 17.96
CA LEU A 147 0.59 32.60 18.91
C LEU A 147 0.61 32.13 20.37
N THR A 148 0.34 30.85 20.65
CA THR A 148 0.15 30.36 22.02
C THR A 148 1.38 29.71 22.62
N VAL A 149 2.13 28.94 21.83
CA VAL A 149 3.33 28.21 22.27
C VAL A 149 4.61 28.90 21.80
N GLY A 150 4.51 29.88 20.89
CA GLY A 150 5.67 30.55 20.29
C GLY A 150 6.46 29.67 19.32
N TRP A 151 5.94 28.48 18.98
CA TRP A 151 6.57 27.56 18.06
C TRP A 151 6.05 27.77 16.64
N SER A 152 6.96 27.88 15.67
CA SER A 152 6.59 28.06 14.26
C SER A 152 6.91 26.80 13.45
N ILE A 153 5.96 26.40 12.61
CA ILE A 153 6.14 25.25 11.73
C ILE A 153 7.07 25.65 10.59
N PRO A 154 8.18 24.91 10.37
CA PRO A 154 9.03 25.15 9.21
C PRO A 154 8.21 25.04 7.91
N PHE A 155 8.41 25.97 6.98
CA PHE A 155 7.63 26.02 5.74
C PHE A 155 7.70 24.70 4.92
N SER A 156 8.85 24.02 4.94
CA SER A 156 9.03 22.72 4.29
C SER A 156 8.14 21.62 4.91
N LEU A 157 7.96 21.63 6.24
CA LEU A 157 7.09 20.71 6.95
C LEU A 157 5.62 21.02 6.69
N PHE A 158 5.25 22.30 6.66
CA PHE A 158 3.90 22.73 6.28
C PHE A 158 3.53 22.26 4.86
N LEU A 159 4.42 22.48 3.88
CA LEU A 159 4.20 22.00 2.51
C LEU A 159 4.10 20.48 2.41
N LEU A 160 4.94 19.76 3.15
CA LEU A 160 4.89 18.29 3.20
C LEU A 160 3.55 17.79 3.75
N ILE A 161 3.06 18.38 4.84
CA ILE A 161 1.76 18.01 5.44
C ILE A 161 0.62 18.32 4.45
N MET A 162 0.61 19.50 3.85
CA MET A 162 -0.40 19.86 2.83
C MET A 162 -0.39 18.87 1.66
N THR A 163 0.79 18.46 1.19
CA THR A 163 0.96 17.49 0.11
C THR A 163 0.45 16.11 0.50
N LEU A 164 0.81 15.62 1.69
CA LEU A 164 0.32 14.34 2.23
C LEU A 164 -1.20 14.35 2.34
N THR A 165 -1.77 15.38 2.96
CA THR A 165 -3.21 15.52 3.14
C THR A 165 -3.95 15.57 1.80
N THR A 166 -3.38 16.25 0.79
CA THR A 166 -3.92 16.26 -0.58
C THR A 166 -4.01 14.85 -1.14
N ILE A 167 -2.87 14.14 -1.14
CA ILE A 167 -2.77 12.85 -1.82
C ILE A 167 -3.62 11.81 -1.09
N GLN A 168 -3.61 11.81 0.24
CA GLN A 168 -4.46 10.94 1.06
C GLN A 168 -5.95 11.17 0.76
N ALA A 169 -6.39 12.43 0.68
CA ALA A 169 -7.78 12.74 0.34
C ALA A 169 -8.17 12.21 -1.04
N ILE A 170 -7.30 12.38 -2.05
CA ILE A 170 -7.57 11.84 -3.39
C ILE A 170 -7.57 10.31 -3.38
N VAL A 171 -6.63 9.66 -2.68
CA VAL A 171 -6.59 8.19 -2.54
C VAL A 171 -7.88 7.68 -1.88
N MET A 172 -8.36 8.34 -0.82
CA MET A 172 -9.62 7.99 -0.15
C MET A 172 -10.81 8.10 -1.09
N VAL A 173 -10.94 9.22 -1.81
CA VAL A 173 -12.04 9.41 -2.77
C VAL A 173 -11.96 8.40 -3.91
N ALA A 174 -10.78 8.17 -4.50
CA ALA A 174 -10.62 7.20 -5.57
C ALA A 174 -10.93 5.77 -5.08
N GLY A 175 -10.49 5.42 -3.87
CA GLY A 175 -10.85 4.16 -3.21
C GLY A 175 -12.35 4.04 -2.95
N ALA A 176 -13.00 5.13 -2.54
CA ALA A 176 -14.44 5.21 -2.34
C ALA A 176 -15.18 4.83 -3.62
N VAL A 177 -14.78 5.37 -4.77
CA VAL A 177 -15.44 5.07 -6.06
C VAL A 177 -15.31 3.60 -6.42
N VAL A 178 -14.14 3.02 -6.20
CA VAL A 178 -13.87 1.60 -6.46
C VAL A 178 -14.75 0.70 -5.60
N VAL A 179 -14.87 1.00 -4.30
CA VAL A 179 -15.71 0.23 -3.38
C VAL A 179 -17.19 0.46 -3.72
N SER A 180 -17.57 1.70 -4.04
CA SER A 180 -18.93 2.10 -4.36
C SER A 180 -19.50 1.33 -5.56
N SER A 181 -18.67 1.02 -6.56
CA SER A 181 -19.12 0.34 -7.78
C SER A 181 -19.60 -1.09 -7.51
N GLN A 182 -19.22 -1.68 -6.38
CA GLN A 182 -19.61 -3.04 -5.98
C GLN A 182 -20.83 -3.05 -5.05
N THR A 183 -21.40 -1.88 -4.73
CA THR A 183 -22.51 -1.74 -3.78
C THR A 183 -23.72 -1.11 -4.43
N THR A 184 -24.90 -1.44 -3.92
CA THR A 184 -26.18 -0.92 -4.39
C THR A 184 -26.85 0.03 -3.40
N SER A 185 -26.45 -0.03 -2.12
CA SER A 185 -27.00 0.82 -1.05
C SER A 185 -25.94 1.63 -0.34
N VAL A 186 -26.26 2.89 -0.04
CA VAL A 186 -25.38 3.82 0.69
C VAL A 186 -25.03 3.26 2.07
N ARG A 187 -25.95 2.53 2.72
CA ARG A 187 -25.70 1.88 4.00
C ARG A 187 -24.60 0.82 3.90
N ALA A 188 -24.67 -0.07 2.91
CA ALA A 188 -23.63 -1.09 2.69
C ALA A 188 -22.29 -0.44 2.33
N ALA A 189 -22.31 0.61 1.50
CA ALA A 189 -21.13 1.37 1.14
C ALA A 189 -20.45 2.00 2.36
N ASN A 190 -21.21 2.61 3.27
CA ASN A 190 -20.69 3.16 4.52
C ASN A 190 -20.09 2.10 5.44
N LEU A 191 -20.60 0.87 5.46
CA LEU A 191 -19.96 -0.24 6.18
C LEU A 191 -18.63 -0.63 5.54
N LEU A 192 -18.57 -0.68 4.21
CA LEU A 192 -17.36 -0.98 3.46
C LEU A 192 -16.34 0.17 3.47
N ALA A 193 -16.75 1.39 3.83
CA ALA A 193 -15.85 2.52 4.05
C ALA A 193 -14.74 2.18 5.07
N SER A 194 -15.03 1.28 6.02
CA SER A 194 -14.04 0.76 6.97
C SER A 194 -12.80 0.15 6.30
N PHE A 195 -12.95 -0.49 5.13
CA PHE A 195 -11.82 -1.03 4.34
C PHE A 195 -10.91 0.06 3.77
N ILE A 196 -11.35 1.31 3.76
CA ILE A 196 -10.56 2.47 3.36
C ILE A 196 -10.06 3.21 4.60
N ILE A 197 -10.94 3.46 5.58
CA ILE A 197 -10.61 4.21 6.80
C ILE A 197 -9.52 3.51 7.61
N VAL A 198 -9.61 2.18 7.82
CA VAL A 198 -8.66 1.45 8.68
C VAL A 198 -7.24 1.49 8.11
N PRO A 199 -6.97 1.16 6.83
CA PRO A 199 -5.64 1.32 6.25
C PRO A 199 -5.12 2.75 6.30
N MET A 200 -5.98 3.75 6.08
CA MET A 200 -5.59 5.16 6.17
C MET A 200 -5.23 5.56 7.61
N ALA A 201 -5.97 5.07 8.61
CA ALA A 201 -5.66 5.28 10.01
C ALA A 201 -4.31 4.66 10.41
N LEU A 202 -4.00 3.46 9.92
CA LEU A 202 -2.67 2.84 10.10
C LEU A 202 -1.57 3.63 9.41
N LEU A 203 -1.85 4.18 8.22
CA LEU A 203 -0.91 5.01 7.49
C LEU A 203 -0.60 6.31 8.23
N ILE A 204 -1.59 6.95 8.85
CA ILE A 204 -1.37 8.14 9.69
C ILE A 204 -0.57 7.80 10.95
N GLN A 205 -0.82 6.63 11.56
CA GLN A 205 0.00 6.17 12.69
C GLN A 205 1.46 5.95 12.27
N PHE A 206 1.68 5.41 11.07
CA PHE A 206 3.01 5.25 10.51
C PHE A 206 3.67 6.61 10.23
N GLU A 207 2.94 7.57 9.66
CA GLU A 207 3.41 8.94 9.46
C GLU A 207 3.77 9.64 10.76
N ALA A 208 2.93 9.47 11.78
CA ALA A 208 3.14 9.99 13.12
C ALA A 208 4.43 9.43 13.73
N ALA A 209 4.67 8.13 13.63
CA ALA A 209 5.89 7.50 14.11
C ALA A 209 7.14 8.04 13.36
N MET A 210 7.06 8.15 12.04
CA MET A 210 8.13 8.69 11.21
C MET A 210 8.47 10.14 11.55
N MET A 211 7.44 10.95 11.79
CA MET A 211 7.56 12.34 12.20
C MET A 211 8.15 12.47 13.61
N PHE A 212 7.72 11.62 14.54
CA PHE A 212 8.26 11.56 15.89
C PHE A 212 9.74 11.18 15.92
N TRP A 213 10.20 10.32 15.01
CA TRP A 213 11.63 10.02 14.84
C TRP A 213 12.40 11.06 14.02
N GLY A 214 11.75 12.15 13.58
CA GLY A 214 12.39 13.22 12.81
C GLY A 214 12.69 12.83 11.35
N ASN A 215 12.16 11.72 10.85
CA ASN A 215 12.43 11.22 9.50
C ASN A 215 11.56 11.91 8.43
N ARG A 216 11.89 13.17 8.13
CA ARG A 216 11.18 13.97 7.11
C ARG A 216 11.38 13.43 5.69
N ALA A 217 12.54 12.86 5.39
CA ALA A 217 12.82 12.28 4.07
C ALA A 217 11.92 11.07 3.79
N GLY A 218 11.72 10.21 4.79
CA GLY A 218 10.84 9.06 4.67
C GLY A 218 9.36 9.42 4.42
N LEU A 219 8.89 10.57 4.89
CA LEU A 219 7.56 11.07 4.57
C LEU A 219 7.41 11.47 3.08
N TRP A 220 8.47 11.98 2.43
CA TRP A 220 8.46 12.21 0.98
C TRP A 220 8.46 10.92 0.17
N TRP A 221 9.12 9.87 0.66
CA TRP A 221 9.00 8.53 0.08
C TRP A 221 7.60 7.96 0.22
N LEU A 222 6.94 8.23 1.35
CA LEU A 222 5.53 7.88 1.52
C LEU A 222 4.61 8.64 0.56
N VAL A 223 4.86 9.94 0.35
CA VAL A 223 4.19 10.73 -0.70
C VAL A 223 4.32 10.04 -2.07
N LEU A 224 5.53 9.62 -2.44
CA LEU A 224 5.75 8.90 -3.70
C LEU A 224 4.98 7.58 -3.75
N ALA A 225 4.99 6.79 -2.68
CA ALA A 225 4.23 5.54 -2.60
C ALA A 225 2.71 5.78 -2.75
N LEU A 226 2.17 6.80 -2.08
CA LEU A 226 0.78 7.20 -2.18
C LEU A 226 0.41 7.71 -3.59
N LEU A 227 1.32 8.41 -4.28
CA LEU A 227 1.12 8.82 -5.68
C LEU A 227 1.00 7.61 -6.60
N LEU A 228 1.80 6.56 -6.38
CA LEU A 228 1.68 5.32 -7.15
C LEU A 228 0.32 4.66 -6.90
N ILE A 229 -0.11 4.56 -5.64
CA ILE A 229 -1.45 4.04 -5.26
C ILE A 229 -2.54 4.87 -5.94
N LEU A 230 -2.40 6.19 -5.91
CA LEU A 230 -3.34 7.12 -6.51
C LEU A 230 -3.51 6.85 -8.01
N VAL A 231 -2.42 6.71 -8.76
CA VAL A 231 -2.47 6.41 -10.20
C VAL A 231 -3.22 5.10 -10.46
N VAL A 232 -3.00 4.08 -9.63
CA VAL A 232 -3.69 2.79 -9.74
C VAL A 232 -5.18 2.94 -9.47
N PHE A 233 -5.55 3.60 -8.36
CA PHE A 233 -6.95 3.76 -7.94
C PHE A 233 -7.74 4.61 -8.94
N VAL A 234 -7.16 5.71 -9.44
CA VAL A 234 -7.80 6.56 -10.46
C VAL A 234 -8.04 5.79 -11.75
N ARG A 235 -7.03 5.06 -12.24
CA ARG A 235 -7.18 4.24 -13.45
C ARG A 235 -8.23 3.15 -13.28
N MET A 236 -8.27 2.52 -12.11
CA MET A 236 -9.27 1.49 -11.81
C MET A 236 -10.66 2.09 -11.69
N GLY A 237 -10.82 3.22 -11.00
CA GLY A 237 -12.09 3.93 -10.88
C GLY A 237 -12.65 4.31 -12.26
N ILE A 238 -11.83 4.84 -13.17
CA ILE A 238 -12.27 5.16 -14.55
C ILE A 238 -12.76 3.91 -15.31
N ARG A 239 -12.11 2.75 -15.10
CA ARG A 239 -12.50 1.48 -15.77
C ARG A 239 -13.76 0.86 -15.18
N LEU A 240 -13.87 0.85 -13.85
CA LEU A 240 -15.04 0.33 -13.14
C LEU A 240 -16.25 1.23 -13.30
N PHE A 241 -16.03 2.54 -13.49
CA PHE A 241 -17.08 3.51 -13.78
C PHE A 241 -17.52 3.41 -15.25
N ASN A 242 -18.07 2.25 -15.61
CA ASN A 242 -18.77 2.06 -16.87
C ASN A 242 -20.28 2.06 -16.60
N ARG A 243 -21.00 3.04 -17.15
CA ARG A 243 -22.40 3.31 -16.80
C ARG A 243 -23.34 2.12 -17.10
N GLU A 244 -23.02 1.33 -18.13
CA GLU A 244 -23.75 0.12 -18.50
C GLU A 244 -23.52 -1.05 -17.52
N GLU A 245 -22.31 -1.14 -16.96
CA GLU A 245 -21.90 -2.22 -16.04
C GLU A 245 -22.38 -1.95 -14.61
N LEU A 246 -22.60 -0.67 -14.26
CA LEU A 246 -23.20 -0.22 -12.99
C LEU A 246 -24.66 -0.64 -12.83
N LEU A 247 -25.40 -0.84 -13.93
CA LEU A 247 -26.80 -1.30 -13.94
C LEU A 247 -26.96 -2.82 -13.90
N GLY A 248 -25.95 -3.59 -14.32
CA GLY A 248 -26.10 -5.03 -14.58
C GLY A 248 -25.55 -5.96 -13.51
N ARG A 249 -25.01 -5.45 -12.40
CA ARG A 249 -24.29 -6.27 -11.42
C ARG A 249 -24.70 -5.96 -9.99
N ASP A 250 -25.59 -6.80 -9.50
CA ASP A 250 -25.91 -6.91 -8.09
C ASP A 250 -25.12 -8.09 -7.51
N ILE A 251 -24.22 -7.83 -6.55
CA ILE A 251 -23.63 -8.88 -5.72
C ILE A 251 -24.64 -9.20 -4.61
N ASP A 252 -25.83 -9.65 -4.99
CA ASP A 252 -26.94 -9.79 -4.02
C ASP A 252 -26.83 -11.06 -3.17
N GLN A 253 -26.00 -12.04 -3.56
CA GLN A 253 -25.90 -13.32 -2.83
C GLN A 253 -24.47 -13.88 -2.78
N ILE A 254 -23.95 -14.08 -1.57
CA ILE A 254 -22.71 -14.81 -1.34
C ILE A 254 -22.96 -16.30 -1.59
N ARG A 255 -22.57 -16.78 -2.78
CA ARG A 255 -22.66 -18.20 -3.12
C ARG A 255 -21.40 -18.94 -2.67
N PHE A 256 -21.25 -19.22 -1.38
CA PHE A 256 -20.06 -19.87 -0.80
C PHE A 256 -19.68 -21.19 -1.51
N VAL A 257 -20.68 -22.05 -1.76
CA VAL A 257 -20.48 -23.33 -2.44
C VAL A 257 -19.96 -23.14 -3.88
N TRP A 258 -20.46 -22.13 -4.59
CA TRP A 258 -19.94 -21.79 -5.92
C TRP A 258 -18.50 -21.28 -5.82
N ALA A 259 -18.22 -20.37 -4.89
CA ALA A 259 -16.88 -19.82 -4.71
C ALA A 259 -15.84 -20.91 -4.40
N LEU A 260 -16.18 -21.83 -3.49
CA LEU A 260 -15.33 -22.96 -3.14
C LEU A 260 -15.14 -23.92 -4.32
N ARG A 261 -16.21 -24.25 -5.06
CA ARG A 261 -16.11 -25.10 -6.26
C ARG A 261 -15.27 -24.46 -7.37
N THR A 262 -15.43 -23.15 -7.60
CA THR A 262 -14.66 -22.41 -8.59
C THR A 262 -13.18 -22.36 -8.21
N PHE A 263 -12.88 -22.00 -6.96
CA PHE A 263 -11.52 -21.99 -6.43
C PHE A 263 -10.88 -23.38 -6.51
N TRP A 264 -11.52 -24.41 -5.95
CA TRP A 264 -10.96 -25.76 -5.90
C TRP A 264 -10.89 -26.41 -7.28
N GLY A 265 -11.84 -26.11 -8.17
CA GLY A 265 -11.85 -26.54 -9.55
C GLY A 265 -10.64 -26.02 -10.32
N ARG A 266 -10.34 -24.71 -10.16
CA ARG A 266 -9.15 -24.08 -10.75
C ARG A 266 -7.86 -24.52 -10.06
N PHE A 267 -7.85 -24.59 -8.73
CA PHE A 267 -6.71 -25.00 -7.93
C PHE A 267 -6.26 -26.41 -8.29
N THR A 268 -7.19 -27.37 -8.40
CA THR A 268 -6.88 -28.78 -8.72
C THR A 268 -6.74 -29.07 -10.22
N GLY A 269 -7.00 -28.09 -11.10
CA GLY A 269 -6.95 -28.27 -12.56
C GLY A 269 -8.16 -28.99 -13.16
N ARG A 270 -9.18 -29.33 -12.36
CA ARG A 270 -10.37 -30.09 -12.79
C ARG A 270 -11.22 -29.38 -13.84
N THR A 271 -11.25 -28.04 -13.83
CA THR A 271 -12.09 -27.23 -14.72
C THR A 271 -11.36 -26.71 -15.97
N ALA A 272 -10.04 -26.78 -16.00
CA ALA A 272 -9.22 -26.17 -17.05
C ALA A 272 -8.59 -27.19 -18.01
N GLU A 273 -8.46 -28.47 -17.62
CA GLU A 273 -7.72 -29.47 -18.39
C GLU A 273 -8.57 -30.65 -18.86
N PRO A 274 -8.28 -31.21 -20.06
CA PRO A 274 -8.88 -32.46 -20.51
C PRO A 274 -8.70 -33.58 -19.48
N ALA A 275 -9.68 -34.49 -19.38
CA ALA A 275 -9.67 -35.56 -18.37
C ALA A 275 -8.38 -36.41 -18.35
N ALA A 276 -7.69 -36.52 -19.48
CA ALA A 276 -6.43 -37.25 -19.66
C ALA A 276 -5.21 -36.60 -19.00
N GLN A 277 -5.29 -35.34 -18.55
CA GLN A 277 -4.20 -34.63 -17.87
C GLN A 277 -4.41 -34.54 -16.34
N ARG A 278 -5.44 -35.21 -15.81
CA ARG A 278 -5.74 -35.22 -14.37
C ARG A 278 -4.69 -36.05 -13.62
N GLY A 279 -3.90 -35.40 -12.75
CA GLY A 279 -2.88 -36.02 -11.90
C GLY A 279 -1.82 -35.01 -11.44
N ILE A 280 -0.92 -35.41 -10.54
CA ILE A 280 0.14 -34.51 -9.99
C ILE A 280 1.03 -33.95 -11.12
N ALA A 281 1.42 -34.79 -12.08
CA ALA A 281 2.26 -34.36 -13.20
C ALA A 281 1.55 -33.35 -14.13
N GLY A 282 0.26 -33.53 -14.41
CA GLY A 282 -0.53 -32.57 -15.19
C GLY A 282 -0.75 -31.26 -14.44
N TRP A 283 -0.97 -31.33 -13.13
CA TRP A 283 -1.06 -30.17 -12.26
C TRP A 283 0.20 -29.29 -12.30
N TYR A 284 1.38 -29.91 -12.23
CA TYR A 284 2.66 -29.19 -12.37
C TYR A 284 2.87 -28.68 -13.80
N ARG A 285 2.56 -29.47 -14.84
CA ARG A 285 2.69 -29.01 -16.23
C ARG A 285 1.89 -27.74 -16.49
N SER A 286 0.66 -27.68 -15.98
CA SER A 286 -0.21 -26.51 -16.13
C SER A 286 0.18 -25.34 -15.23
N LEU A 287 0.78 -25.62 -14.07
CA LEU A 287 1.41 -24.61 -13.23
C LEU A 287 2.61 -23.95 -13.94
N PHE A 288 3.49 -24.73 -14.55
CA PHE A 288 4.64 -24.22 -15.32
C PHE A 288 4.19 -23.45 -16.57
N GLY A 289 3.16 -23.93 -17.27
CA GLY A 289 2.54 -23.19 -18.37
C GLY A 289 1.94 -21.85 -17.94
N PHE A 290 1.44 -21.77 -16.71
CA PHE A 290 0.90 -20.54 -16.12
C PHE A 290 1.98 -19.50 -15.80
N LEU A 291 3.22 -19.89 -15.48
CA LEU A 291 4.30 -18.95 -15.14
C LEU A 291 4.58 -17.93 -16.26
N GLY A 292 4.30 -18.28 -17.52
CA GLY A 292 4.39 -17.33 -18.64
C GLY A 292 3.45 -16.13 -18.51
N GLN A 293 2.34 -16.25 -17.78
CA GLN A 293 1.41 -15.15 -17.49
C GLN A 293 1.92 -14.22 -16.38
N LEU A 294 2.93 -14.64 -15.61
CA LEU A 294 3.51 -13.85 -14.52
C LEU A 294 4.67 -12.96 -14.97
N ARG A 295 5.04 -12.93 -16.26
CA ARG A 295 6.20 -12.16 -16.76
C ARG A 295 6.18 -10.68 -16.38
N LEU A 296 5.05 -10.00 -16.56
CA LEU A 296 4.94 -8.57 -16.22
C LEU A 296 4.95 -8.35 -14.69
N PRO A 297 4.14 -9.06 -13.87
CA PRO A 297 4.27 -8.99 -12.43
C PRO A 297 5.67 -9.33 -11.91
N LEU A 298 6.36 -10.30 -12.51
CA LEU A 298 7.75 -10.64 -12.18
C LEU A 298 8.69 -9.49 -12.49
N LEU A 299 8.56 -8.84 -13.64
CA LEU A 299 9.35 -7.65 -13.98
C LEU A 299 9.14 -6.54 -12.93
N VAL A 300 7.90 -6.29 -12.52
CA VAL A 300 7.58 -5.30 -11.48
C VAL A 300 8.24 -5.68 -10.15
N SER A 301 8.13 -6.94 -9.72
CA SER A 301 8.79 -7.43 -8.51
C SER A 301 10.32 -7.34 -8.59
N MET A 302 10.92 -7.59 -9.76
CA MET A 302 12.37 -7.44 -9.96
C MET A 302 12.80 -5.99 -9.88
N VAL A 303 12.05 -5.06 -10.48
CA VAL A 303 12.30 -3.62 -10.35
C VAL A 303 12.18 -3.18 -8.90
N ALA A 304 11.19 -3.69 -8.16
CA ALA A 304 11.02 -3.40 -6.74
C ALA A 304 12.20 -3.95 -5.89
N LEU A 305 12.70 -5.15 -6.19
CA LEU A 305 13.87 -5.73 -5.53
C LEU A 305 15.12 -4.85 -5.75
N ILE A 306 15.41 -4.51 -7.01
CA ILE A 306 16.55 -3.67 -7.38
C ILE A 306 16.42 -2.27 -6.77
N GLY A 307 15.22 -1.70 -6.84
CA GLY A 307 14.91 -0.41 -6.24
C GLY A 307 15.07 -0.41 -4.71
N GLY A 308 14.66 -1.48 -4.04
CA GLY A 308 14.85 -1.67 -2.60
C GLY A 308 16.33 -1.69 -2.23
N LEU A 309 17.14 -2.52 -2.91
CA LEU A 309 18.58 -2.59 -2.70
C LEU A 309 19.26 -1.23 -2.95
N ALA A 310 18.96 -0.58 -4.07
CA ALA A 310 19.55 0.71 -4.42
C ALA A 310 19.17 1.82 -3.43
N LEU A 311 17.90 1.84 -2.99
CA LEU A 311 17.42 2.80 -2.00
C LEU A 311 18.08 2.56 -0.64
N GLY A 312 18.21 1.30 -0.22
CA GLY A 312 18.94 0.92 0.99
C GLY A 312 20.39 1.40 0.94
N TYR A 313 21.10 1.10 -0.14
CA TYR A 313 22.48 1.52 -0.34
C TYR A 313 22.64 3.05 -0.31
N TYR A 314 21.72 3.77 -0.96
CA TYR A 314 21.68 5.23 -0.89
C TYR A 314 21.47 5.72 0.55
N PHE A 315 20.52 5.14 1.29
CA PHE A 315 20.28 5.48 2.69
C PHE A 315 21.49 5.23 3.58
N ALA A 316 22.38 4.31 3.23
CA ALA A 316 23.59 4.11 3.99
C ALA A 316 24.48 5.37 4.02
N SER A 317 24.55 6.07 2.88
CA SER A 317 25.31 7.32 2.78
C SER A 317 24.64 8.52 3.47
N VAL A 318 23.30 8.51 3.56
CA VAL A 318 22.53 9.57 4.22
C VAL A 318 22.48 9.38 5.73
N TYR A 319 22.43 8.12 6.18
CA TYR A 319 22.33 7.72 7.58
C TYR A 319 23.48 6.76 7.92
N PRO A 320 24.74 7.23 7.96
CA PRO A 320 25.86 6.40 8.38
C PRO A 320 25.69 5.98 9.83
N LEU A 321 26.08 4.74 10.14
CA LEU A 321 26.10 4.26 11.52
C LEU A 321 27.15 5.05 12.34
N PRO A 322 26.92 5.29 13.64
CA PRO A 322 27.95 5.82 14.52
C PRO A 322 29.20 4.93 14.48
N GLU A 323 30.40 5.52 14.59
CA GLU A 323 31.67 4.78 14.41
C GLU A 323 31.80 3.55 15.32
N GLU A 324 31.25 3.60 16.53
CA GLU A 324 31.22 2.45 17.46
C GLU A 324 30.44 1.25 16.89
N PHE A 325 29.26 1.50 16.32
CA PHE A 325 28.45 0.46 15.67
C PHE A 325 29.05 0.05 14.34
N ALA A 326 29.62 1.01 13.60
CA ALA A 326 30.30 0.75 12.35
C ALA A 326 31.46 -0.22 12.55
N GLN A 327 32.29 -0.02 13.59
CA GLN A 327 33.39 -0.93 13.93
C GLN A 327 32.87 -2.33 14.29
N ILE A 328 31.77 -2.48 15.02
CA ILE A 328 31.18 -3.81 15.28
C ILE A 328 30.73 -4.49 13.97
N VAL A 329 30.14 -3.73 13.06
CA VAL A 329 29.65 -4.25 11.77
C VAL A 329 30.79 -4.57 10.80
N THR A 330 31.89 -3.80 10.80
CA THR A 330 32.95 -3.91 9.79
C THR A 330 34.24 -4.60 10.26
N SER A 331 34.57 -4.57 11.56
CA SER A 331 35.82 -5.11 12.10
C SER A 331 35.74 -6.56 12.56
N THR A 332 34.53 -7.11 12.71
CA THR A 332 34.36 -8.47 13.25
C THR A 332 34.57 -9.51 12.15
N ARG A 333 35.82 -10.00 12.01
CA ARG A 333 35.96 -11.41 11.62
C ARG A 333 35.25 -12.20 12.73
N PRO A 334 34.19 -12.95 12.43
CA PRO A 334 33.50 -13.67 13.48
C PRO A 334 34.48 -14.69 14.06
N ASP A 335 34.67 -14.68 15.38
CA ASP A 335 35.51 -15.67 16.04
C ASP A 335 34.89 -17.07 15.84
N ALA A 336 35.73 -18.11 15.75
CA ALA A 336 35.29 -19.49 15.56
C ALA A 336 34.22 -19.93 16.58
N GLY A 337 34.31 -19.41 17.81
CA GLY A 337 33.32 -19.64 18.86
C GLY A 337 31.94 -19.03 18.57
N ASP A 338 31.89 -17.85 17.96
CA ASP A 338 30.65 -17.19 17.56
C ASP A 338 30.03 -17.86 16.34
N LEU A 339 30.85 -18.31 15.38
CA LEU A 339 30.38 -19.12 14.24
C LEU A 339 29.80 -20.46 14.70
N ALA A 340 30.44 -21.14 15.65
CA ALA A 340 29.94 -22.39 16.20
C ALA A 340 28.61 -22.19 16.96
N ARG A 341 28.45 -21.08 17.68
CA ARG A 341 27.19 -20.72 18.35
C ARG A 341 26.09 -20.41 17.32
N LEU A 342 26.39 -19.63 16.30
CA LEU A 342 25.45 -19.33 15.21
C LEU A 342 25.01 -20.60 14.49
N GLN A 343 25.94 -21.52 14.20
CA GLN A 343 25.63 -22.81 13.60
C GLN A 343 24.72 -23.67 14.49
N LEU A 344 24.97 -23.71 15.81
CA LEU A 344 24.16 -24.46 16.75
C LEU A 344 22.74 -23.87 16.91
N ILE A 345 22.60 -22.54 16.86
CA ILE A 345 21.31 -21.87 16.92
C ILE A 345 20.54 -22.06 15.61
N ALA A 346 21.17 -21.77 14.47
CA ALA A 346 20.56 -21.85 13.15
C ALA A 346 20.07 -23.27 12.83
N SER A 347 20.89 -24.29 13.13
CA SER A 347 20.54 -25.70 12.89
C SER A 347 19.33 -26.22 13.68
N ARG A 348 18.91 -25.52 14.75
CA ARG A 348 17.72 -25.85 15.55
C ARG A 348 16.45 -25.15 15.06
N LEU A 349 16.58 -24.20 14.14
CA LEU A 349 15.53 -23.28 13.76
C LEU A 349 15.06 -23.31 12.29
N PRO A 350 15.35 -24.32 11.43
CA PRO A 350 14.95 -24.26 10.02
C PRO A 350 13.44 -24.14 9.83
N LEU A 351 12.65 -24.86 10.65
CA LEU A 351 11.19 -24.76 10.61
C LEU A 351 10.69 -23.37 11.00
N SER A 352 11.36 -22.69 11.93
CA SER A 352 10.97 -21.34 12.34
C SER A 352 11.25 -20.30 11.26
N ILE A 353 12.39 -20.44 10.55
CA ILE A 353 12.74 -19.61 9.38
C ILE A 353 11.69 -19.82 8.28
N PHE A 354 11.41 -21.07 7.94
CA PHE A 354 10.39 -21.44 6.95
C PHE A 354 9.01 -20.86 7.28
N VAL A 355 8.54 -21.04 8.53
CA VAL A 355 7.24 -20.53 8.99
C VAL A 355 7.21 -19.00 8.96
N GLN A 356 8.30 -18.34 9.37
CA GLN A 356 8.40 -16.89 9.34
C GLN A 356 8.25 -16.35 7.91
N ASN A 357 9.06 -16.84 6.97
CA ASN A 357 9.08 -16.33 5.60
C ASN A 357 7.75 -16.65 4.89
N SER A 358 7.18 -17.84 5.13
CA SER A 358 5.85 -18.20 4.64
C SER A 358 4.76 -17.28 5.20
N ARG A 359 4.80 -16.98 6.50
CA ARG A 359 3.84 -16.08 7.17
C ARG A 359 3.93 -14.66 6.64
N VAL A 360 5.14 -14.13 6.46
CA VAL A 360 5.36 -12.77 5.94
C VAL A 360 4.83 -12.67 4.51
N MET A 361 5.07 -13.67 3.65
CA MET A 361 4.54 -13.69 2.29
C MET A 361 3.01 -13.79 2.23
N LEU A 362 2.40 -14.61 3.10
CA LEU A 362 0.93 -14.68 3.20
C LEU A 362 0.34 -13.37 3.70
N LEU A 363 0.94 -12.76 4.73
CA LEU A 363 0.50 -11.46 5.23
C LEU A 363 0.64 -10.38 4.16
N ALA A 364 1.75 -10.36 3.43
CA ALA A 364 1.97 -9.44 2.31
C ALA A 364 0.91 -9.62 1.22
N ALA A 365 0.58 -10.86 0.86
CA ALA A 365 -0.50 -11.15 -0.09
C ALA A 365 -1.85 -10.63 0.44
N ILE A 366 -2.22 -10.94 1.68
CA ILE A 366 -3.50 -10.51 2.27
C ILE A 366 -3.58 -8.97 2.34
N MET A 367 -2.53 -8.29 2.80
CA MET A 367 -2.46 -6.82 2.82
C MET A 367 -2.50 -6.22 1.41
N GLY A 368 -1.94 -6.94 0.43
CA GLY A 368 -2.02 -6.60 -0.98
C GLY A 368 -3.45 -6.57 -1.51
N ILE A 369 -4.37 -7.40 -1.00
CA ILE A 369 -5.78 -7.39 -1.43
C ILE A 369 -6.41 -6.01 -1.18
N PHE A 370 -6.16 -5.43 0.00
CA PHE A 370 -6.73 -4.13 0.40
C PHE A 370 -6.03 -2.93 -0.25
N THR A 371 -4.81 -3.12 -0.76
CA THR A 371 -3.96 -2.05 -1.31
C THR A 371 -3.61 -2.24 -2.78
N LEU A 372 -4.35 -3.13 -3.45
CA LEU A 372 -4.15 -3.55 -4.86
C LEU A 372 -2.70 -3.93 -5.18
N GLY A 373 -2.05 -4.60 -4.22
CA GLY A 373 -0.70 -5.11 -4.31
C GLY A 373 0.39 -4.13 -3.90
N THR A 374 0.08 -2.87 -3.59
CA THR A 374 1.10 -1.90 -3.20
C THR A 374 1.71 -2.22 -1.85
N ALA A 375 0.91 -2.56 -0.83
CA ALA A 375 1.46 -3.02 0.45
C ALA A 375 2.22 -4.34 0.32
N ALA A 376 1.77 -5.23 -0.57
CA ALA A 376 2.51 -6.46 -0.87
C ALA A 376 3.91 -6.17 -1.42
N LEU A 377 4.01 -5.21 -2.36
CA LEU A 377 5.29 -4.72 -2.89
C LEU A 377 6.12 -4.02 -1.83
N GLY A 378 5.52 -3.15 -1.02
CA GLY A 378 6.22 -2.45 0.07
C GLY A 378 6.82 -3.43 1.08
N ILE A 379 6.02 -4.39 1.57
CA ILE A 379 6.49 -5.45 2.48
C ILE A 379 7.60 -6.28 1.82
N PHE A 380 7.46 -6.62 0.54
CA PHE A 380 8.50 -7.32 -0.22
C PHE A 380 9.80 -6.50 -0.35
N MET A 381 9.71 -5.17 -0.44
CA MET A 381 10.89 -4.29 -0.57
C MET A 381 11.69 -4.14 0.73
N LEU A 382 11.05 -4.29 1.91
CA LEU A 382 11.68 -4.01 3.20
C LEU A 382 12.97 -4.81 3.47
N PRO A 383 13.03 -6.14 3.26
CA PRO A 383 14.27 -6.90 3.47
C PRO A 383 15.39 -6.46 2.53
N TRP A 384 15.07 -6.15 1.28
CA TRP A 384 16.03 -5.68 0.28
C TRP A 384 16.57 -4.29 0.61
N LEU A 385 15.71 -3.41 1.13
CA LEU A 385 16.13 -2.11 1.65
C LEU A 385 17.12 -2.26 2.80
N LEU A 386 16.84 -3.17 3.75
CA LEU A 386 17.76 -3.44 4.86
C LEU A 386 19.09 -4.02 4.37
N ILE A 387 19.06 -5.01 3.48
CA ILE A 387 20.27 -5.62 2.90
C ILE A 387 21.11 -4.57 2.15
N GLY A 388 20.46 -3.74 1.33
CA GLY A 388 21.12 -2.65 0.62
C GLY A 388 21.76 -1.63 1.57
N TYR A 389 21.06 -1.29 2.65
CA TYR A 389 21.57 -0.39 3.69
C TYR A 389 22.81 -0.97 4.37
N VAL A 390 22.75 -2.23 4.83
CA VAL A 390 23.91 -2.90 5.43
C VAL A 390 25.08 -2.95 4.44
N ALA A 391 24.85 -3.36 3.18
CA ALA A 391 25.89 -3.38 2.15
C ALA A 391 26.54 -2.00 1.92
N GLY A 392 25.75 -0.92 1.95
CA GLY A 392 26.26 0.44 1.86
C GLY A 392 27.10 0.86 3.06
N GLN A 393 26.75 0.45 4.29
CA GLN A 393 27.56 0.72 5.48
C GLN A 393 28.94 0.04 5.36
N PHE A 394 28.97 -1.22 4.92
CA PHE A 394 30.22 -1.95 4.66
C PHE A 394 31.13 -1.25 3.64
N ALA A 395 30.53 -0.65 2.60
CA ALA A 395 31.26 0.11 1.60
C ALA A 395 31.83 1.43 2.13
N LEU A 396 31.10 2.14 3.00
CA LEU A 396 31.51 3.43 3.56
C LEU A 396 32.66 3.31 4.57
N PHE A 397 32.65 2.28 5.42
CA PHE A 397 33.63 2.11 6.49
C PHE A 397 34.88 1.30 6.10
N GLY A 398 35.27 1.35 4.83
CA GLY A 398 36.58 0.85 4.38
C GLY A 398 36.67 -0.66 4.15
N GLY A 399 35.60 -1.30 3.71
CA GLY A 399 35.68 -2.65 3.16
C GLY A 399 35.71 -3.75 4.22
N GLY A 400 34.74 -3.74 5.14
CA GLY A 400 34.40 -4.95 5.88
C GLY A 400 34.24 -6.13 4.91
N ASN A 401 34.47 -7.36 5.38
CA ASN A 401 34.62 -8.51 4.50
C ASN A 401 33.38 -8.73 3.60
N LEU A 402 33.40 -8.21 2.37
CA LEU A 402 32.30 -8.39 1.41
C LEU A 402 32.04 -9.88 1.18
N GLY A 403 33.07 -10.72 1.30
CA GLY A 403 32.95 -12.17 1.31
C GLY A 403 32.04 -12.68 2.42
N PHE A 404 32.06 -12.08 3.61
CA PHE A 404 31.19 -12.46 4.74
C PHE A 404 29.73 -12.14 4.44
N LEU A 405 29.44 -10.94 3.91
CA LEU A 405 28.09 -10.55 3.52
C LEU A 405 27.56 -11.44 2.37
N VAL A 406 28.41 -11.72 1.37
CA VAL A 406 28.07 -12.61 0.25
C VAL A 406 27.84 -14.05 0.73
N LEU A 407 28.72 -14.60 1.57
CA LEU A 407 28.57 -15.96 2.09
C LEU A 407 27.40 -16.11 3.05
N THR A 408 27.04 -15.04 3.76
CA THR A 408 25.85 -15.04 4.62
C THR A 408 24.59 -15.05 3.76
N LEU A 409 24.49 -14.19 2.74
CA LEU A 409 23.25 -13.97 1.99
C LEU A 409 23.04 -14.91 0.79
N LEU A 410 24.10 -15.15 0.01
CA LEU A 410 23.99 -15.78 -1.31
C LEU A 410 23.54 -17.25 -1.29
N PRO A 411 24.03 -18.12 -0.38
CA PRO A 411 23.69 -19.55 -0.44
C PRO A 411 22.18 -19.80 -0.37
N HIS A 412 21.51 -19.25 0.64
CA HIS A 412 20.07 -19.38 0.80
C HIS A 412 19.32 -18.44 -0.15
N GLY A 413 19.86 -17.23 -0.39
CA GLY A 413 19.28 -16.23 -1.29
C GLY A 413 19.09 -16.71 -2.72
N LEU A 414 19.95 -17.61 -3.23
CA LEU A 414 19.79 -18.22 -4.56
C LEU A 414 18.48 -19.01 -4.71
N VAL A 415 17.96 -19.56 -3.62
CA VAL A 415 16.70 -20.32 -3.60
C VAL A 415 15.55 -19.43 -3.14
N GLU A 416 15.79 -18.58 -2.14
CA GLU A 416 14.77 -17.72 -1.56
C GLU A 416 14.32 -16.61 -2.51
N ILE A 417 15.25 -15.92 -3.19
CA ILE A 417 14.91 -14.79 -4.08
C ILE A 417 13.92 -15.22 -5.18
N PRO A 418 14.13 -16.33 -5.92
CA PRO A 418 13.12 -16.83 -6.87
C PRO A 418 11.77 -17.12 -6.22
N ALA A 419 11.75 -17.71 -5.01
CA ALA A 419 10.52 -18.03 -4.30
C ALA A 419 9.72 -16.76 -3.95
N LEU A 420 10.40 -15.76 -3.38
CA LEU A 420 9.80 -14.48 -3.02
C LEU A 420 9.32 -13.71 -4.26
N LEU A 421 10.11 -13.69 -5.34
CA LEU A 421 9.70 -13.05 -6.60
C LEU A 421 8.45 -13.70 -7.20
N LEU A 422 8.38 -15.04 -7.21
CA LEU A 422 7.21 -15.78 -7.69
C LEU A 422 5.98 -15.53 -6.82
N ALA A 423 6.14 -15.54 -5.49
CA ALA A 423 5.07 -15.27 -4.55
C ALA A 423 4.49 -13.87 -4.75
N THR A 424 5.35 -12.85 -4.77
CA THR A 424 4.95 -11.45 -4.95
C THR A 424 4.35 -11.22 -6.34
N ALA A 425 4.90 -11.81 -7.39
CA ALA A 425 4.35 -11.71 -8.74
C ALA A 425 2.95 -12.35 -8.87
N ALA A 426 2.76 -13.54 -8.30
CA ALA A 426 1.47 -14.21 -8.28
C ALA A 426 0.44 -13.43 -7.46
N ALA A 427 0.85 -12.88 -6.31
CA ALA A 427 0.02 -12.02 -5.47
C ALA A 427 -0.37 -10.74 -6.23
N LEU A 428 0.57 -10.06 -6.90
CA LEU A 428 0.29 -8.87 -7.71
C LEU A 428 -0.71 -9.15 -8.82
N ARG A 429 -0.59 -10.27 -9.52
CA ARG A 429 -1.61 -10.66 -10.51
C ARG A 429 -2.97 -10.84 -9.85
N TRP A 430 -3.03 -11.52 -8.71
CA TRP A 430 -4.27 -11.68 -7.96
C TRP A 430 -4.91 -10.34 -7.57
N HIS A 431 -4.14 -9.40 -7.05
CA HIS A 431 -4.64 -8.09 -6.62
C HIS A 431 -5.07 -7.19 -7.77
N THR A 432 -4.40 -7.29 -8.92
CA THR A 432 -4.63 -6.41 -10.07
C THR A 432 -5.73 -6.88 -11.02
N VAL A 433 -6.24 -8.12 -10.86
CA VAL A 433 -7.34 -8.65 -11.68
C VAL A 433 -8.61 -7.80 -11.61
N PHE A 434 -8.86 -7.11 -10.49
CA PHE A 434 -9.96 -6.14 -10.38
C PHE A 434 -9.85 -4.97 -11.37
N ILE A 435 -8.64 -4.62 -11.81
CA ILE A 435 -8.37 -3.45 -12.65
C ILE A 435 -8.69 -3.73 -14.13
N ALA A 436 -8.65 -4.99 -14.55
CA ALA A 436 -8.90 -5.42 -15.93
C ALA A 436 -9.42 -6.86 -15.96
N PRO A 437 -10.70 -7.09 -15.58
CA PRO A 437 -11.27 -8.41 -15.69
C PRO A 437 -11.28 -8.87 -17.17
N PRO A 438 -11.02 -10.15 -17.46
CA PRO A 438 -11.14 -10.70 -18.80
C PRO A 438 -12.57 -10.53 -19.35
N PRO A 439 -12.75 -10.28 -20.65
CA PRO A 439 -14.07 -10.20 -21.25
C PRO A 439 -14.88 -11.47 -20.96
N ARG A 440 -16.17 -11.31 -20.60
CA ARG A 440 -17.17 -12.38 -20.36
C ARG A 440 -17.07 -13.14 -19.02
N VAL A 441 -16.17 -12.77 -18.12
CA VAL A 441 -16.09 -13.35 -16.76
C VAL A 441 -16.47 -12.29 -15.74
N THR A 442 -17.19 -12.67 -14.68
CA THR A 442 -17.52 -11.72 -13.60
C THR A 442 -16.26 -11.34 -12.82
N VAL A 443 -16.26 -10.15 -12.21
CA VAL A 443 -15.13 -9.68 -11.38
C VAL A 443 -14.85 -10.65 -10.23
N SER A 444 -15.89 -11.13 -9.56
CA SER A 444 -15.78 -12.09 -8.45
C SER A 444 -15.23 -13.43 -8.92
N GLU A 445 -15.68 -13.94 -10.07
CA GLU A 445 -15.16 -15.17 -10.65
C GLU A 445 -13.70 -15.02 -11.07
N SER A 446 -13.35 -13.93 -11.75
CA SER A 446 -11.97 -13.67 -12.16
C SER A 446 -11.03 -13.55 -10.95
N TRP A 447 -11.49 -12.89 -9.89
CA TRP A 447 -10.73 -12.78 -8.65
C TRP A 447 -10.51 -14.14 -7.97
N LEU A 448 -11.55 -14.99 -7.90
CA LEU A 448 -11.45 -16.35 -7.34
C LEU A 448 -10.51 -17.24 -8.15
N LEU A 449 -10.54 -17.15 -9.48
CA LEU A 449 -9.62 -17.87 -10.35
C LEU A 449 -8.18 -17.42 -10.13
N ALA A 450 -7.95 -16.11 -9.97
CA ALA A 450 -6.62 -15.58 -9.69
C ALA A 450 -6.12 -15.94 -8.27
N ALA A 451 -7.02 -15.98 -7.27
CA ALA A 451 -6.70 -16.48 -5.94
C ALA A 451 -6.27 -17.96 -5.98
N ALA A 452 -6.97 -18.77 -6.78
CA ALA A 452 -6.61 -20.17 -6.98
C ALA A 452 -5.23 -20.29 -7.69
N ASP A 453 -4.97 -19.49 -8.72
CA ASP A 453 -3.66 -19.45 -9.38
C ASP A 453 -2.53 -19.05 -8.40
N PHE A 454 -2.75 -18.05 -7.53
CA PHE A 454 -1.82 -17.71 -6.46
C PHE A 454 -1.58 -18.90 -5.53
N GLY A 455 -2.65 -19.54 -5.04
CA GLY A 455 -2.54 -20.71 -4.17
C GLY A 455 -1.74 -21.84 -4.82
N ARG A 456 -1.90 -22.08 -6.12
CA ARG A 456 -1.14 -23.11 -6.84
C ARG A 456 0.36 -22.79 -6.91
N VAL A 457 0.71 -21.54 -7.23
CA VAL A 457 2.12 -21.09 -7.23
C VAL A 457 2.69 -21.17 -5.81
N PHE A 458 1.93 -20.72 -4.82
CA PHE A 458 2.36 -20.67 -3.44
C PHE A 458 2.64 -22.08 -2.89
N VAL A 459 1.69 -23.00 -3.03
CA VAL A 459 1.82 -24.38 -2.54
C VAL A 459 2.78 -25.22 -3.39
N GLY A 460 2.73 -25.07 -4.72
CA GLY A 460 3.47 -25.93 -5.64
C GLY A 460 4.93 -25.56 -5.84
N LEU A 461 5.29 -24.28 -5.69
CA LEU A 461 6.65 -23.79 -5.96
C LEU A 461 7.21 -23.02 -4.78
N VAL A 462 6.48 -22.03 -4.25
CA VAL A 462 7.02 -21.13 -3.22
C VAL A 462 7.32 -21.88 -1.92
N LEU A 463 6.36 -22.63 -1.37
CA LEU A 463 6.59 -23.36 -0.11
C LEU A 463 7.74 -24.38 -0.20
N PRO A 464 7.84 -25.22 -1.25
CA PRO A 464 9.01 -26.09 -1.42
C PRO A 464 10.34 -25.33 -1.51
N LEU A 465 10.38 -24.21 -2.25
CA LEU A 465 11.59 -23.40 -2.39
C LEU A 465 11.95 -22.71 -1.06
N LEU A 466 10.99 -22.14 -0.33
CA LEU A 466 11.24 -21.54 0.99
C LEU A 466 11.69 -22.58 2.01
N LEU A 467 11.15 -23.79 1.96
CA LEU A 467 11.61 -24.88 2.81
C LEU A 467 13.07 -25.21 2.50
N LEU A 468 13.40 -25.40 1.21
CA LEU A 468 14.78 -25.64 0.79
C LEU A 468 15.72 -24.49 1.20
N ALA A 469 15.30 -23.24 1.00
CA ALA A 469 16.06 -22.06 1.40
C ALA A 469 16.32 -22.04 2.91
N ALA A 470 15.31 -22.36 3.73
CA ALA A 470 15.46 -22.43 5.18
C ALA A 470 16.43 -23.54 5.62
N PHE A 471 16.46 -24.69 4.93
CA PHE A 471 17.48 -25.72 5.18
C PHE A 471 18.88 -25.25 4.77
N VAL A 472 19.01 -24.58 3.63
CA VAL A 472 20.28 -23.99 3.20
C VAL A 472 20.75 -22.94 4.21
N GLU A 473 19.86 -22.07 4.68
CA GLU A 473 20.15 -21.04 5.68
C GLU A 473 20.54 -21.62 7.04
N ALA A 474 19.87 -22.68 7.48
CA ALA A 474 20.13 -23.29 8.79
C ALA A 474 21.41 -24.14 8.83
N TYR A 475 21.76 -24.82 7.72
CA TYR A 475 22.84 -25.81 7.71
C TYR A 475 24.01 -25.44 6.78
N VAL A 476 23.72 -24.98 5.57
CA VAL A 476 24.75 -24.74 4.54
C VAL A 476 25.42 -23.38 4.74
N THR A 477 24.64 -22.32 4.99
CA THR A 477 25.17 -20.97 5.21
C THR A 477 26.18 -20.93 6.37
N PRO A 478 25.87 -21.47 7.58
CA PRO A 478 26.83 -21.44 8.69
C PRO A 478 28.06 -22.33 8.43
N TRP A 479 27.88 -23.46 7.74
CA TRP A 479 28.99 -24.34 7.35
C TRP A 479 29.95 -23.68 6.35
N LEU A 480 29.43 -22.93 5.37
CA LEU A 480 30.25 -22.15 4.45
C LEU A 480 30.98 -21.01 5.17
N LEU A 481 30.32 -20.37 6.15
CA LEU A 481 30.94 -19.32 6.96
C LEU A 481 32.08 -19.88 7.84
N SER A 482 31.90 -21.04 8.48
CA SER A 482 32.99 -21.70 9.22
C SER A 482 34.14 -22.05 8.28
N LEU A 483 33.87 -22.65 7.11
CA LEU A 483 34.92 -23.02 6.17
C LEU A 483 35.74 -21.81 5.68
N ALA A 484 35.12 -20.64 5.54
CA ALA A 484 35.78 -19.41 5.09
C ALA A 484 36.48 -18.63 6.21
N TYR A 485 36.02 -18.75 7.47
CA TYR A 485 36.43 -17.87 8.57
C TYR A 485 36.93 -18.56 9.84
N GLY A 486 36.84 -19.89 9.96
CA GLY A 486 37.34 -20.68 11.08
C GLY A 486 36.27 -21.56 11.70
#